data_AF-A0A1V2LLN7-F1
#
_entry.id   AF-A0A1V2LLN7-F1
#
_cell.length_a   1.000
_cell.length_b   1.000
_cell.length_c   1.000
_cell.angle_alpha   90.00
_cell.angle_beta   90.00
_cell.angle_gamma   90.00
#
_symmetry.space_group_name_H-M   'P 1'
#
loop_
_entity.id
_entity.type
_entity.pdbx_description
1 polymer ?
#
loop_
_entity_poly.entity_id
_entity_poly.type
_entity_poly.pdbx_seq_one_letter_code
_entity_poly.pdbx_strand_id
1 'polypeptide(L)'
;MIEEWECDRIQDNFFTEKLWIKVRHNYSKIYPDERFPDLKSWKVNYRILKQNTQIPLNFTYEDLVFPYDLGSAYLNLVDSIGPLYTWILPWGGPNGDGINFIKDALKEDQIKLPFPIDGSNFDDPKSTFFGIDDDNELVTSNDWANYLGETLNDFGVDLETETYDDSKNK
;
A
#
# COMPACT_ATOMS: atom_id res chain seq x y z
N MET A 1 10.95 5.53 -5.55
CA MET A 1 9.70 5.78 -6.32
C MET A 1 8.50 5.43 -5.44
N ILE A 2 7.27 5.91 -5.68
CA ILE A 2 6.11 5.52 -4.84
C ILE A 2 5.92 4.00 -4.78
N GLU A 3 6.24 3.30 -5.87
CA GLU A 3 6.23 1.85 -5.97
C GLU A 3 7.25 1.16 -5.07
N GLU A 4 8.46 1.69 -5.00
CA GLU A 4 9.54 1.13 -4.18
C GLU A 4 9.19 1.21 -2.70
N TRP A 5 8.65 2.36 -2.28
CA TRP A 5 8.14 2.53 -0.92
C TRP A 5 6.96 1.58 -0.62
N GLU A 6 6.00 1.43 -1.55
CA GLU A 6 4.87 0.51 -1.38
C GLU A 6 5.35 -0.95 -1.36
N CYS A 7 6.36 -1.29 -2.16
CA CYS A 7 7.00 -2.60 -2.19
C CYS A 7 7.66 -2.92 -0.85
N ASP A 8 8.45 -2.00 -0.31
CA ASP A 8 9.09 -2.14 1.00
C ASP A 8 8.04 -2.31 2.11
N ARG A 9 7.00 -1.46 2.11
CA ARG A 9 5.89 -1.53 3.07
C ARG A 9 5.16 -2.88 3.03
N ILE A 10 4.85 -3.38 1.83
CA ILE A 10 4.19 -4.68 1.67
C ILE A 10 5.11 -5.81 2.07
N GLN A 11 6.40 -5.74 1.76
CA GLN A 11 7.38 -6.75 2.15
C GLN A 11 7.44 -6.92 3.68
N ASP A 12 7.41 -5.81 4.42
CA ASP A 12 7.42 -5.81 5.89
C ASP A 12 6.13 -6.42 6.48
N ASN A 13 4.98 -6.11 5.87
CA ASN A 13 3.68 -6.58 6.34
C ASN A 13 3.23 -7.93 5.75
N PHE A 14 3.95 -8.46 4.76
CA PHE A 14 3.50 -9.60 3.94
C PHE A 14 3.16 -10.83 4.78
N PHE A 15 3.89 -11.04 5.87
CA PHE A 15 3.73 -12.21 6.73
C PHE A 15 2.84 -11.97 7.94
N THR A 16 2.18 -10.80 8.01
CA THR A 16 1.24 -10.46 9.07
C THR A 16 -0.16 -10.96 8.70
N GLU A 17 -0.83 -11.64 9.62
CA GLU A 17 -2.21 -12.14 9.40
C GLU A 17 -3.19 -11.01 9.10
N LYS A 18 -3.00 -9.84 9.74
CA LYS A 18 -3.81 -8.63 9.53
C LYS A 18 -3.87 -8.23 8.05
N LEU A 19 -2.74 -8.25 7.35
CA LEU A 19 -2.69 -7.93 5.92
C LEU A 19 -3.63 -8.86 5.16
N TRP A 20 -3.44 -10.17 5.29
CA TRP A 20 -4.23 -11.16 4.54
C TRP A 20 -5.71 -11.18 4.89
N ILE A 21 -6.07 -10.82 6.12
CA ILE A 21 -7.48 -10.61 6.50
C ILE A 21 -8.05 -9.43 5.72
N LYS A 22 -7.34 -8.29 5.66
CA LYS A 22 -7.77 -7.09 4.93
C LYS A 22 -7.84 -7.35 3.42
N VAL A 23 -6.83 -8.02 2.85
CA VAL A 23 -6.79 -8.39 1.42
C VAL A 23 -8.02 -9.21 1.03
N ARG A 24 -8.36 -10.26 1.80
CA ARG A 24 -9.54 -11.10 1.51
C ARG A 24 -10.85 -10.33 1.64
N HIS A 25 -10.95 -9.46 2.65
CA HIS A 25 -12.12 -8.61 2.87
C HIS A 25 -12.34 -7.63 1.71
N ASN A 26 -11.27 -7.01 1.22
CA ASN A 26 -11.37 -6.10 0.09
C ASN A 26 -11.63 -6.83 -1.23
N TYR A 27 -11.02 -8.00 -1.41
CA TYR A 27 -11.29 -8.83 -2.56
C TYR A 27 -12.77 -9.21 -2.66
N SER A 28 -13.41 -9.60 -1.54
CA SER A 28 -14.84 -9.91 -1.55
C SER A 28 -15.74 -8.69 -1.77
N LYS A 29 -15.29 -7.49 -1.40
CA LYS A 29 -16.00 -6.23 -1.72
C LYS A 29 -15.94 -5.90 -3.22
N ILE A 30 -14.79 -6.13 -3.86
CA ILE A 30 -14.56 -5.76 -5.27
C ILE A 30 -15.11 -6.82 -6.23
N TYR A 31 -14.95 -8.10 -5.87
CA TYR A 31 -15.42 -9.25 -6.64
C TYR A 31 -16.39 -10.09 -5.80
N PRO A 32 -17.63 -9.64 -5.57
CA PRO A 32 -18.59 -10.33 -4.69
C PRO A 32 -18.97 -11.73 -5.19
N ASP A 33 -18.92 -11.94 -6.50
CA ASP A 33 -19.29 -13.21 -7.14
C ASP A 33 -18.09 -14.16 -7.37
N GLU A 34 -16.86 -13.69 -7.14
CA GLU A 34 -15.65 -14.52 -7.32
C GLU A 34 -15.09 -15.01 -5.98
N ARG A 35 -14.61 -16.26 -5.96
CA ARG A 35 -13.89 -16.79 -4.80
C ARG A 35 -12.45 -16.29 -4.83
N PHE A 36 -11.90 -15.97 -3.65
CA PHE A 36 -10.50 -15.60 -3.49
C PHE A 36 -9.56 -16.61 -4.22
N PRO A 37 -8.64 -16.13 -5.06
CA PRO A 37 -7.80 -16.98 -5.89
C PRO A 37 -6.86 -17.86 -5.07
N ASP A 38 -6.54 -19.04 -5.59
CA ASP A 38 -5.53 -19.92 -5.00
C ASP A 38 -4.13 -19.41 -5.40
N LEU A 39 -3.51 -18.66 -4.48
CA LEU A 39 -2.22 -18.02 -4.71
C LEU A 39 -1.09 -19.04 -4.72
N LYS A 40 -0.39 -19.14 -5.87
CA LYS A 40 0.73 -20.06 -6.07
C LYS A 40 1.94 -19.30 -6.58
N SER A 41 3.07 -19.71 -6.05
CA SER A 41 4.41 -19.28 -6.40
C SER A 41 5.14 -20.47 -7.01
N TRP A 42 6.06 -20.14 -7.89
CA TRP A 42 7.08 -21.07 -8.35
C TRP A 42 8.19 -21.27 -7.30
N LYS A 43 8.27 -20.40 -6.30
CA LYS A 43 9.22 -20.48 -5.19
C LYS A 43 8.64 -21.28 -4.03
N VAL A 44 9.50 -22.10 -3.42
CA VAL A 44 9.16 -22.82 -2.19
C VAL A 44 9.41 -21.91 -1.00
N ASN A 45 8.36 -21.61 -0.24
CA ASN A 45 8.51 -20.88 1.02
C ASN A 45 8.84 -21.87 2.15
N TYR A 46 10.01 -21.72 2.77
CA TYR A 46 10.45 -22.57 3.88
C TYR A 46 10.00 -22.07 5.26
N ARG A 47 9.22 -20.98 5.34
CA ARG A 47 8.73 -20.46 6.63
C ARG A 47 7.75 -21.44 7.27
N ILE A 48 7.98 -21.72 8.54
CA ILE A 48 7.07 -22.50 9.38
C ILE A 48 5.98 -21.54 9.87
N LEU A 49 4.79 -21.64 9.29
CA LEU A 49 3.62 -20.88 9.74
C LEU A 49 2.89 -21.63 10.85
N LYS A 50 2.17 -20.89 11.71
CA LYS A 50 1.26 -21.48 12.69
C LYS A 50 0.16 -22.28 11.95
N GLN A 51 -0.31 -23.34 12.60
CA GLN A 51 -1.44 -24.12 12.09
C GLN A 51 -2.69 -23.21 11.99
N ASN A 52 -3.42 -23.30 10.88
CA ASN A 52 -4.64 -22.51 10.61
C ASN A 52 -4.44 -20.99 10.38
N THR A 53 -3.28 -20.61 9.83
CA THR A 53 -2.99 -19.21 9.43
C THR A 53 -3.74 -18.83 8.14
N GLN A 54 -4.11 -17.56 8.00
CA GLN A 54 -4.73 -17.01 6.77
C GLN A 54 -3.68 -16.65 5.69
N ILE A 55 -2.40 -16.72 6.03
CA ILE A 55 -1.27 -16.39 5.16
C ILE A 55 -1.09 -17.50 4.11
N PRO A 56 -0.95 -17.16 2.83
CA PRO A 56 -0.72 -18.14 1.79
C PRO A 56 0.69 -18.75 1.90
N LEU A 57 0.77 -20.06 2.12
CA LEU A 57 2.03 -20.81 2.25
C LEU A 57 2.85 -20.80 0.96
N ASN A 58 2.17 -20.96 -0.17
CA ASN A 58 2.81 -21.08 -1.48
C ASN A 58 2.84 -19.74 -2.23
N PHE A 59 2.83 -18.60 -1.56
CA PHE A 59 2.87 -17.30 -2.21
C PHE A 59 3.93 -16.42 -1.54
N THR A 60 4.70 -15.69 -2.34
CA THR A 60 5.77 -14.82 -1.85
C THR A 60 5.54 -13.39 -2.32
N TYR A 61 6.12 -12.42 -1.60
CA TYR A 61 5.98 -11.01 -1.96
C TYR A 61 6.49 -10.72 -3.38
N GLU A 62 7.49 -11.49 -3.85
CA GLU A 62 8.05 -11.35 -5.20
C GLU A 62 7.09 -11.78 -6.31
N ASP A 63 6.05 -12.54 -5.98
CA ASP A 63 5.01 -12.89 -6.94
C ASP A 63 3.94 -11.79 -7.04
N LEU A 64 4.00 -10.74 -6.22
CA LEU A 64 3.12 -9.58 -6.35
C LEU A 64 3.53 -8.75 -7.56
N VAL A 65 2.57 -8.53 -8.44
CA VAL A 65 2.74 -7.71 -9.63
C VAL A 65 2.18 -6.32 -9.37
N PHE A 66 3.04 -5.31 -9.40
CA PHE A 66 2.64 -3.92 -9.24
C PHE A 66 2.04 -3.40 -10.55
N PRO A 67 0.83 -2.81 -10.54
CA PRO A 67 0.14 -2.41 -11.76
C PRO A 67 0.75 -1.19 -12.45
N TYR A 68 1.63 -0.46 -11.77
CA TYR A 68 2.27 0.77 -12.26
C TYR A 68 3.63 0.50 -12.94
N ASP A 69 4.18 -0.71 -12.82
CA ASP A 69 5.39 -1.09 -13.54
C ASP A 69 5.06 -1.41 -15.01
N LEU A 70 5.37 -0.48 -15.92
CA LEU A 70 5.18 -0.59 -17.37
C LEU A 70 6.06 -1.67 -18.02
N GLY A 71 6.84 -2.43 -17.23
CA GLY A 71 7.59 -3.60 -17.66
C GLY A 71 8.92 -3.29 -18.35
N SER A 72 9.27 -2.01 -18.48
CA SER A 72 10.58 -1.57 -18.95
C SER A 72 11.05 -0.39 -18.13
N ALA A 73 12.28 -0.47 -17.62
CA ALA A 73 12.94 0.64 -16.92
C ALA A 73 12.94 1.94 -17.75
N TYR A 74 12.99 1.84 -19.09
CA TYR A 74 12.91 3.02 -19.95
C TYR A 74 11.54 3.69 -19.91
N LEU A 75 10.46 2.91 -19.94
CA LEU A 75 9.09 3.45 -19.90
C LEU A 75 8.81 4.10 -18.53
N ASN A 76 9.18 3.45 -17.44
CA ASN A 76 9.00 4.01 -16.09
C ASN A 76 9.80 5.31 -15.91
N LEU A 77 10.99 5.40 -16.51
CA LEU A 77 11.84 6.59 -16.45
C LEU A 77 11.28 7.74 -17.32
N VAL A 78 10.78 7.43 -18.52
CA VAL A 78 10.10 8.42 -19.37
C VAL A 78 8.80 8.91 -18.73
N ASP A 79 8.06 8.05 -18.03
CA ASP A 79 6.87 8.45 -17.28
C ASP A 79 7.23 9.39 -16.12
N SER A 80 8.32 9.08 -15.40
CA SER A 80 8.78 9.85 -14.23
C SER A 80 9.41 11.21 -14.57
N ILE A 81 10.20 11.30 -15.65
CA ILE A 81 11.02 12.48 -15.98
C ILE A 81 10.50 13.21 -17.24
N GLY A 82 9.64 12.55 -18.02
CA GLY A 82 9.20 13.01 -19.33
C GLY A 82 10.08 12.47 -20.47
N PRO A 83 9.84 12.94 -21.71
CA PRO A 83 10.60 12.50 -22.87
C PRO A 83 12.10 12.79 -22.75
N LEU A 84 12.96 11.93 -23.31
CA LEU A 84 14.44 12.08 -23.24
C LEU A 84 14.97 13.51 -23.52
N TYR A 85 14.33 14.25 -24.43
CA TYR A 85 14.77 15.60 -24.79
C TYR A 85 14.49 16.65 -23.70
N THR A 86 13.62 16.38 -22.73
CA THR A 86 13.33 17.31 -21.62
C THR A 86 14.26 17.11 -20.43
N TRP A 87 15.02 16.01 -20.35
CA TRP A 87 15.80 15.65 -19.16
C TRP A 87 16.92 16.64 -18.82
N ILE A 88 17.44 17.34 -19.81
CA ILE A 88 18.52 18.33 -19.64
C ILE A 88 17.94 19.71 -19.29
N LEU A 89 16.63 19.91 -19.48
CA LEU A 89 16.00 21.20 -19.24
C LEU A 89 15.65 21.32 -17.74
N PRO A 90 16.04 22.42 -17.08
CA PRO A 90 15.70 22.63 -15.66
C PRO A 90 14.20 22.87 -15.42
N TRP A 91 13.42 22.99 -16.49
CA TRP A 91 11.96 23.14 -16.48
C TRP A 91 11.25 21.94 -17.13
N GLY A 92 11.99 20.88 -17.45
CA GLY A 92 11.41 19.63 -17.90
C GLY A 92 10.62 18.96 -16.78
N GLY A 93 9.52 18.33 -17.11
CA GLY A 93 8.69 17.61 -16.15
C GLY A 93 7.97 16.43 -16.81
N PRO A 94 7.43 15.51 -16.00
CA PRO A 94 6.61 14.41 -16.48
C PRO A 94 5.35 14.93 -17.18
N ASN A 95 4.79 14.13 -18.09
CA ASN A 95 3.55 14.46 -18.78
C ASN A 95 2.30 14.19 -17.93
N GLY A 96 2.44 13.43 -16.84
CA GLY A 96 1.34 13.09 -15.94
C GLY A 96 0.87 14.28 -15.09
N ASP A 97 -0.35 14.19 -14.59
CA ASP A 97 -0.94 15.13 -13.64
C ASP A 97 -0.53 14.86 -12.17
N GLY A 98 0.26 13.81 -11.94
CA GLY A 98 0.71 13.35 -10.63
C GLY A 98 -0.38 12.63 -9.82
N ILE A 99 -1.57 12.42 -10.38
CA ILE A 99 -2.72 11.80 -9.71
C ILE A 99 -3.15 10.53 -10.45
N ASN A 100 -3.12 10.56 -11.78
CA ASN A 100 -3.51 9.46 -12.65
C ASN A 100 -2.26 8.86 -13.29
N PHE A 101 -1.95 7.63 -12.90
CA PHE A 101 -0.81 6.88 -13.43
C PHE A 101 -1.27 5.90 -14.50
N ILE A 102 -0.45 5.72 -15.53
CA ILE A 102 -0.68 4.71 -16.56
C ILE A 102 -0.48 3.33 -15.92
N LYS A 103 -1.45 2.44 -16.10
CA LYS A 103 -1.39 1.07 -15.58
C LYS A 103 -1.06 0.10 -16.72
N ASP A 104 -0.26 -0.92 -16.43
CA ASP A 104 0.02 -1.99 -17.39
C ASP A 104 -1.20 -2.93 -17.50
N ALA A 105 -2.01 -2.71 -18.53
CA ALA A 105 -3.20 -3.50 -18.82
C ALA A 105 -2.92 -4.99 -19.06
N LEU A 106 -1.69 -5.38 -19.40
CA LEU A 106 -1.32 -6.79 -19.62
C LEU A 106 -1.01 -7.54 -18.31
N LYS A 107 -0.74 -6.82 -17.22
CA LYS A 107 -0.37 -7.38 -15.91
C LYS A 107 -1.51 -7.37 -14.89
N GLU A 108 -2.53 -6.53 -15.07
CA GLU A 108 -3.71 -6.49 -14.18
C GLU A 108 -4.45 -7.83 -14.07
N ASP A 109 -4.35 -8.69 -15.10
CA ASP A 109 -5.06 -9.96 -15.18
C ASP A 109 -4.37 -11.15 -14.49
N GLN A 110 -3.10 -11.05 -14.06
CA GLN A 110 -2.36 -12.24 -13.61
C GLN A 110 -2.84 -12.81 -12.27
N ILE A 111 -3.21 -11.96 -11.31
CA ILE A 111 -3.55 -12.40 -9.95
C ILE A 111 -4.92 -11.85 -9.49
N LYS A 112 -5.56 -10.97 -10.28
CA LYS A 112 -6.82 -10.27 -9.95
C LYS A 112 -6.87 -9.69 -8.53
N LEU A 113 -5.73 -9.49 -7.87
CA LEU A 113 -5.69 -8.88 -6.56
C LEU A 113 -5.96 -7.39 -6.75
N PRO A 114 -6.79 -6.78 -5.89
CA PRO A 114 -6.98 -5.34 -5.96
C PRO A 114 -5.67 -4.63 -5.65
N PHE A 115 -5.45 -3.47 -6.25
CA PHE A 115 -4.33 -2.60 -5.91
C PHE A 115 -4.85 -1.21 -5.50
N PRO A 116 -4.39 -0.62 -4.39
CA PRO A 116 -3.46 -1.17 -3.40
C PRO A 116 -3.96 -2.48 -2.78
N ILE A 117 -3.04 -3.39 -2.45
CA ILE A 117 -3.39 -4.77 -2.01
C ILE A 117 -4.23 -4.75 -0.73
N ASP A 118 -3.97 -3.79 0.14
CA ASP A 118 -4.65 -3.54 1.40
C ASP A 118 -5.92 -2.68 1.23
N GLY A 119 -6.22 -2.23 0.01
CA GLY A 119 -7.45 -1.56 -0.41
C GLY A 119 -7.86 -0.36 0.45
N SER A 120 -6.91 0.53 0.76
CA SER A 120 -7.11 1.76 1.57
C SER A 120 -8.37 2.58 1.27
N ASN A 121 -8.97 2.45 0.07
CA ASN A 121 -10.16 3.18 -0.36
C ASN A 121 -11.51 2.51 -0.04
N PHE A 122 -11.52 1.29 0.53
CA PHE A 122 -12.75 0.56 0.86
C PHE A 122 -13.02 0.45 2.36
N ASP A 123 -12.19 1.10 3.17
CA ASP A 123 -12.44 1.23 4.59
C ASP A 123 -13.74 2.03 4.75
N ASP A 124 -14.74 1.43 5.41
CA ASP A 124 -15.98 2.11 5.69
C ASP A 124 -15.63 3.36 6.53
N PRO A 125 -16.24 4.54 6.31
CA PRO A 125 -15.98 5.71 7.17
C PRO A 125 -16.34 5.47 8.65
N LYS A 126 -16.91 4.31 8.97
CA LYS A 126 -17.18 3.81 10.33
C LYS A 126 -16.08 2.90 10.89
N SER A 127 -15.13 2.44 10.08
CA SER A 127 -13.94 1.69 10.50
C SER A 127 -12.73 2.59 10.77
N THR A 128 -12.88 3.92 10.66
CA THR A 128 -12.28 4.83 11.64
C THR A 128 -12.91 4.47 12.99
N PHE A 129 -12.49 3.33 13.54
CA PHE A 129 -12.55 3.09 14.96
C PHE A 129 -11.90 4.34 15.54
N PHE A 130 -12.71 5.23 16.10
CA PHE A 130 -12.32 5.87 17.33
C PHE A 130 -11.69 4.74 18.14
N GLY A 131 -10.36 4.76 18.25
CA GLY A 131 -9.68 4.01 19.29
C GLY A 131 -10.28 4.54 20.57
N ILE A 132 -11.37 3.91 21.02
CA ILE A 132 -11.72 3.93 22.41
C ILE A 132 -10.68 2.99 22.99
N ASP A 133 -9.50 3.54 23.28
CA ASP A 133 -8.77 3.06 24.46
C ASP A 133 -9.80 3.02 25.60
N ASP A 134 -9.69 2.03 26.49
CA ASP A 134 -10.60 1.75 27.61
C ASP A 134 -10.92 2.99 28.50
N ASP A 135 -10.27 4.12 28.22
CA ASP A 135 -10.20 5.36 28.96
C ASP A 135 -10.93 6.57 28.28
N ASN A 136 -11.57 6.41 27.11
CA ASN A 136 -12.20 7.53 26.36
C ASN A 136 -11.24 8.71 26.06
N GLU A 137 -9.99 8.44 25.70
CA GLU A 137 -9.04 9.48 25.31
C GLU A 137 -9.18 9.81 23.81
N LEU A 138 -9.19 11.10 23.46
CA LEU A 138 -9.22 11.54 22.07
C LEU A 138 -7.85 11.22 21.44
N VAL A 139 -7.81 10.29 20.49
CA VAL A 139 -6.61 10.00 19.70
C VAL A 139 -6.13 11.29 19.03
N THR A 140 -5.07 11.87 19.56
CA THR A 140 -4.35 13.00 18.95
C THR A 140 -3.67 12.53 17.67
N SER A 141 -3.49 13.43 16.69
CA SER A 141 -2.87 13.12 15.40
C SER A 141 -1.52 12.38 15.53
N ASN A 142 -0.82 12.55 16.65
CA ASN A 142 0.47 11.92 16.92
C ASN A 142 0.41 10.39 17.12
N ASP A 143 -0.75 9.83 17.48
CA ASP A 143 -0.92 8.40 17.77
C ASP A 143 -1.76 7.68 16.70
N TRP A 144 -1.94 8.30 15.53
CA TRP A 144 -2.63 7.65 14.43
C TRP A 144 -1.87 6.39 13.99
N ALA A 145 -2.57 5.26 13.99
CA ALA A 145 -2.11 4.01 13.41
C ALA A 145 -3.18 3.42 12.48
N ASN A 146 -2.74 2.84 11.37
CA ASN A 146 -3.66 2.15 10.46
C ASN A 146 -4.01 0.73 10.96
N TYR A 147 -4.89 0.04 10.22
CA TYR A 147 -5.30 -1.33 10.57
C TYR A 147 -4.13 -2.33 10.66
N LEU A 148 -3.07 -2.12 9.86
CA LEU A 148 -1.87 -2.95 9.89
C LEU A 148 -0.98 -2.66 11.11
N GLY A 149 -1.17 -1.51 11.75
CA GLY A 149 -0.39 -1.02 12.89
C GLY A 149 0.71 -0.04 12.50
N GLU A 150 0.69 0.47 11.28
CA GLU A 150 1.64 1.46 10.77
C GLU A 150 1.25 2.84 11.27
N THR A 151 2.24 3.60 11.72
CA THR A 151 2.13 4.95 12.29
C THR A 151 2.49 6.02 11.27
N LEU A 152 2.17 7.29 11.53
CA LEU A 152 2.55 8.41 10.65
C LEU A 152 4.06 8.50 10.38
N ASN A 153 4.88 8.07 11.35
CA ASN A 153 6.33 8.02 11.20
C ASN A 153 6.77 7.02 10.10
N ASP A 154 6.01 5.92 9.92
CA ASP A 154 6.27 4.92 8.86
C ASP A 154 5.98 5.47 7.45
N PHE A 155 5.21 6.57 7.35
CA PHE A 155 4.97 7.32 6.12
C PHE A 155 5.92 8.51 5.94
N GLY A 156 6.92 8.67 6.82
CA GLY A 156 7.88 9.77 6.78
C GLY A 156 7.29 11.14 7.13
N VAL A 157 6.14 11.16 7.80
CA VAL A 157 5.54 12.39 8.34
C VAL A 157 6.28 12.77 9.61
N ASP A 158 6.95 13.92 9.59
CA ASP A 158 7.63 14.45 10.77
C ASP A 158 6.62 15.10 11.71
N LEU A 159 6.31 14.40 12.81
CA LEU A 159 5.41 14.87 13.86
C LEU A 159 6.02 15.97 14.75
N GLU A 160 7.34 16.14 14.74
CA GLU A 160 8.02 17.15 15.57
C GLU A 160 7.93 18.55 14.94
N THR A 161 7.68 18.63 13.64
CA THR A 161 7.66 19.89 12.87
C THR A 161 6.44 20.78 13.22
N GLU A 162 5.31 20.22 13.66
CA GLU A 162 4.09 20.98 14.01
C GLU A 162 3.77 20.95 15.51
N THR A 163 4.74 21.23 16.38
CA THR A 163 4.40 21.76 17.71
C THR A 163 4.03 23.23 17.56
N TYR A 164 2.80 23.51 17.14
CA TYR A 164 2.25 24.86 17.31
C TYR A 164 2.29 25.17 18.81
N ASP A 165 3.14 26.12 19.19
CA ASP A 165 3.07 26.76 20.50
C ASP A 165 1.65 27.26 20.67
N ASP A 166 0.82 26.51 21.40
CA ASP A 166 -0.46 26.98 21.91
C ASP A 166 -0.14 28.17 22.80
N SER A 167 -0.12 29.36 22.18
CA SER A 167 0.07 30.62 22.86
C SER A 167 -0.96 30.69 23.97
N LYS A 168 -0.50 30.45 25.19
CA LYS A 168 -1.29 30.63 26.41
C LYS A 168 -1.74 32.07 26.45
N ASN A 169 -2.98 32.30 26.03
CA ASN A 169 -3.73 33.46 26.46
C ASN A 169 -3.96 33.34 27.97
N LYS A 170 -3.16 34.07 28.76
CA LYS A 170 -3.60 34.83 29.94
C LYS A 170 -2.50 35.72 30.50
#